data_AF-A0A7J7KKV0-F1
#
_entry.id   AF-A0A7J7KKV0-F1
#
_cell.length_a   1.000
_cell.length_b   1.000
_cell.length_c   1.000
_cell.angle_alpha   90.00
_cell.angle_beta   90.00
_cell.angle_gamma   90.00
#
_symmetry.space_group_name_H-M   'P 1'
#
loop_
_entity.id
_entity.type
_entity.pdbx_description
1 polymer ?
#
loop_
_entity_poly.entity_id
_entity_poly.type
_entity_poly.pdbx_seq_one_letter_code
_entity_poly.pdbx_strand_id
1 'polypeptide(L)'
;MFRKYLLDYDWSICAGNWMWVSSSAFEKALDCPRCFDPVKYGRRMDPYGLYVRRYVPVLKKMPLKYLFQPWLAPRKVQEDANCIVGKDYPERLNDHNSSAKDCNSKMDRVRQTMTEHVRDHCAPSSEQETRQFVWLPDEMALGEKCSGDDHCEGIAGL
;
A
#
# COMPACT_ATOMS: atom_id res chain seq x y z
N MET A 1 10.20 -10.27 -12.92
CA MET A 1 11.07 -9.53 -11.99
C MET A 1 11.51 -10.40 -10.81
N PHE A 2 10.59 -10.90 -9.99
CA PHE A 2 10.90 -11.64 -8.75
C PHE A 2 11.80 -12.87 -9.00
N ARG A 3 11.48 -13.67 -10.03
CA ARG A 3 12.30 -14.79 -10.53
C ARG A 3 13.79 -14.50 -10.71
N LYS A 4 14.17 -13.25 -11.01
CA LYS A 4 15.55 -12.87 -11.32
C LYS A 4 16.32 -12.39 -10.09
N TYR A 5 15.64 -11.77 -9.11
CA TYR A 5 16.28 -10.99 -8.05
C TYR A 5 16.04 -11.52 -6.64
N LEU A 6 15.02 -12.35 -6.43
CA LEU A 6 14.81 -12.98 -5.13
C LEU A 6 15.78 -14.16 -4.93
N LEU A 7 16.40 -14.21 -3.74
CA LEU A 7 17.33 -15.27 -3.37
C LEU A 7 16.62 -16.60 -3.07
N ASP A 8 15.38 -16.53 -2.60
CA ASP A 8 14.53 -17.64 -2.18
C ASP A 8 13.52 -18.06 -3.26
N TYR A 9 13.75 -17.64 -4.51
CA TYR A 9 12.76 -17.82 -5.57
C TYR A 9 12.44 -19.31 -5.80
N ASP A 10 11.25 -19.69 -5.35
CA ASP A 10 10.53 -20.88 -5.80
C ASP A 10 9.43 -20.46 -6.77
N TRP A 11 9.35 -21.15 -7.92
CA TRP A 11 8.39 -20.81 -8.96
C TRP A 11 6.94 -20.90 -8.48
N SER A 12 6.60 -21.99 -7.79
CA SER A 12 5.24 -22.30 -7.36
C SER A 12 4.80 -21.39 -6.21
N ILE A 13 5.66 -21.18 -5.22
CA ILE A 13 5.39 -20.30 -4.07
C ILE A 13 5.26 -18.86 -4.54
N CYS A 14 6.17 -18.39 -5.41
CA CYS A 14 6.10 -17.03 -5.92
C CYS A 14 4.84 -16.81 -6.76
N ALA A 15 4.52 -17.72 -7.67
CA ALA A 15 3.32 -17.62 -8.50
C ALA A 15 2.02 -17.67 -7.66
N GLY A 16 1.96 -18.58 -6.68
CA GLY A 16 0.85 -18.70 -5.75
C GLY A 16 0.60 -17.42 -4.97
N ASN A 17 1.65 -16.85 -4.35
CA ASN A 17 1.52 -15.59 -3.62
C ASN A 17 1.08 -14.42 -4.52
N TRP A 18 1.60 -14.34 -5.75
CA TRP A 18 1.16 -13.30 -6.69
C TRP A 18 -0.32 -13.43 -7.04
N MET A 19 -0.82 -14.64 -7.32
CA MET A 19 -2.24 -14.86 -7.58
C MET A 19 -3.10 -14.57 -6.35
N TRP A 20 -2.70 -15.07 -5.18
CA TRP A 20 -3.41 -14.87 -3.92
C TRP A 20 -3.56 -13.37 -3.57
N VAL A 21 -2.50 -12.56 -3.74
CA VAL A 21 -2.56 -11.12 -3.39
C VAL A 21 -3.30 -10.31 -4.45
N SER A 22 -3.12 -10.61 -5.74
CA SER A 22 -3.59 -9.72 -6.82
C SER A 22 -4.91 -10.11 -7.47
N SER A 23 -5.32 -11.38 -7.33
CA SER A 23 -6.45 -11.95 -8.07
C SER A 23 -7.59 -12.48 -7.19
N SER A 24 -7.52 -12.23 -5.89
CA SER A 24 -8.56 -12.59 -4.91
C SER A 24 -9.69 -11.57 -4.89
N ALA A 25 -10.36 -11.42 -6.04
CA ALA A 25 -11.33 -10.34 -6.26
C ALA A 25 -12.49 -10.33 -5.25
N PHE A 26 -12.82 -11.45 -4.61
CA PHE A 26 -13.94 -11.54 -3.66
C PHE A 26 -13.55 -11.21 -2.22
N GLU A 27 -12.26 -11.09 -1.90
CA GLU A 27 -11.78 -10.64 -0.59
C GLU A 27 -11.76 -9.11 -0.55
N LYS A 28 -12.77 -8.51 0.08
CA LYS A 28 -12.89 -7.05 0.17
C LYS A 28 -11.82 -6.41 1.07
N ALA A 29 -11.25 -7.15 2.01
CA ALA A 29 -10.19 -6.60 2.86
C ALA A 29 -8.92 -6.24 2.07
N LEU A 30 -8.67 -6.90 0.92
CA LEU A 30 -7.56 -6.60 0.02
C LEU A 30 -7.77 -5.32 -0.82
N ASP A 31 -9.00 -4.80 -0.90
CA ASP A 31 -9.33 -3.58 -1.65
C ASP A 31 -9.34 -2.31 -0.78
N CYS A 32 -8.96 -2.41 0.49
CA CYS A 32 -8.95 -1.30 1.44
C CYS A 32 -7.86 -0.26 1.06
N PRO A 33 -8.20 0.92 0.50
CA PRO A 33 -7.18 1.87 0.02
C PRO A 33 -6.31 2.42 1.15
N ARG A 34 -6.89 2.55 2.34
CA ARG A 34 -6.18 3.01 3.55
C ARG A 34 -5.22 1.96 4.10
N CYS A 35 -5.56 0.68 3.97
CA CYS A 35 -4.75 -0.43 4.44
C CYS A 35 -3.48 -0.61 3.61
N PHE A 36 -3.56 -0.28 2.31
CA PHE A 36 -2.46 -0.39 1.34
C PHE A 36 -1.89 0.96 0.90
N ASP A 37 -2.14 2.03 1.66
CA ASP A 37 -1.49 3.33 1.44
C ASP A 37 0.01 3.22 1.76
N PRO A 38 0.91 3.35 0.76
CA PRO A 38 2.35 3.17 0.95
C PRO A 38 2.94 4.20 1.93
N VAL A 39 2.31 5.38 2.07
CA VAL A 39 2.76 6.41 3.02
C VAL A 39 2.49 5.96 4.45
N LYS A 40 1.24 5.54 4.73
CA LYS A 40 0.84 5.10 6.08
C LYS A 40 1.59 3.84 6.48
N TYR A 41 1.68 2.87 5.57
CA TYR A 41 2.44 1.65 5.77
C TYR A 41 3.92 1.95 6.04
N GLY A 42 4.54 2.81 5.23
CA GLY A 42 5.92 3.23 5.41
C GLY A 42 6.17 3.87 6.79
N ARG A 43 5.29 4.79 7.23
CA ARG A 43 5.40 5.42 8.56
C ARG A 43 5.29 4.41 9.71
N ARG A 44 4.41 3.40 9.56
CA ARG A 44 4.23 2.36 10.57
C ARG A 44 5.43 1.41 10.66
N MET A 45 5.97 1.00 9.51
CA MET A 45 7.06 0.02 9.43
C MET A 45 8.45 0.63 9.66
N ASP A 46 8.64 1.91 9.31
CA ASP A 46 9.91 2.62 9.43
C ASP A 46 9.71 3.99 10.12
N PRO A 47 9.32 4.03 11.41
CA PRO A 47 8.97 5.26 12.11
C PRO A 47 10.10 6.29 12.16
N TYR A 48 11.35 5.85 12.05
CA TYR A 48 12.55 6.70 12.04
C TYR A 48 13.10 6.98 10.64
N GLY A 49 12.53 6.37 9.59
CA GLY A 49 12.99 6.57 8.23
C GLY A 49 14.34 5.94 7.89
N LEU A 50 14.84 5.03 8.73
CA LEU A 50 16.18 4.45 8.58
C LEU A 50 16.26 3.55 7.36
N TYR A 51 15.19 2.78 7.11
CA TYR A 51 15.11 1.91 5.95
C TYR A 51 15.05 2.73 4.66
N VAL A 52 14.15 3.71 4.59
CA VAL A 52 14.00 4.56 3.39
C VAL A 52 15.31 5.29 3.09
N ARG A 53 15.97 5.86 4.09
CA ARG A 53 17.24 6.59 3.90
C ARG A 53 18.40 5.68 3.47
N ARG A 54 18.35 4.39 3.82
CA ARG A 54 19.35 3.40 3.41
C ARG A 54 19.20 3.02 1.94
N TYR A 55 17.97 2.76 1.49
CA TYR A 55 17.70 2.25 0.14
C TYR A 55 17.37 3.35 -0.89
N VAL A 56 16.99 4.54 -0.44
CA VAL A 56 16.75 5.73 -1.28
C VAL A 56 17.66 6.86 -0.81
N PRO A 57 18.97 6.80 -1.12
CA PRO A 57 19.97 7.70 -0.54
C PRO A 57 19.77 9.18 -0.88
N VAL A 58 19.08 9.50 -1.98
CA VAL A 58 18.73 10.89 -2.33
C VAL A 58 17.83 11.54 -1.27
N LEU A 59 17.03 10.76 -0.54
CA LEU A 59 16.17 11.24 0.54
C LEU A 59 16.88 11.29 1.90
N LYS A 60 18.19 10.98 1.99
CA LYS A 60 18.91 10.83 3.27
C LYS A 60 18.83 12.06 4.18
N LYS A 61 18.84 13.26 3.61
CA LYS A 61 18.75 14.54 4.34
C LYS A 61 17.31 15.07 4.47
N MET A 62 16.33 14.43 3.84
CA MET A 62 14.93 14.87 3.90
C MET A 62 14.42 14.77 5.34
N PRO A 63 13.84 15.84 5.93
CA PRO A 63 13.28 15.77 7.28
C PRO A 63 12.23 14.67 7.39
N LEU A 64 12.16 13.99 8.54
CA LEU A 64 11.28 12.83 8.75
C LEU A 64 9.82 13.14 8.42
N LYS A 65 9.36 14.36 8.74
CA LYS A 65 8.02 14.88 8.41
C LYS A 65 7.66 14.72 6.93
N TYR A 66 8.61 14.91 6.03
CA TYR A 66 8.41 14.86 4.58
C TYR A 66 8.97 13.59 3.93
N LEU A 67 9.62 12.71 4.70
CA LEU A 67 10.36 11.57 4.13
C LEU A 67 9.47 10.63 3.31
N PHE A 68 8.26 10.36 3.78
CA PHE A 68 7.29 9.50 3.10
C PHE A 68 6.41 10.25 2.09
N GLN A 69 6.45 11.59 2.10
CA GLN A 69 5.69 12.45 1.20
C GLN A 69 6.55 13.64 0.74
N PRO A 70 7.68 13.39 0.04
CA PRO A 70 8.63 14.44 -0.31
C PRO A 70 8.03 15.52 -1.21
N TRP A 71 6.99 15.19 -1.99
CA TRP A 71 6.24 16.13 -2.83
C TRP A 71 5.46 17.19 -2.03
N LEU A 72 5.23 17.00 -0.72
CA LEU A 72 4.64 17.99 0.16
C LEU A 72 5.68 18.91 0.82
N ALA A 73 6.97 18.62 0.64
CA ALA A 73 8.03 19.45 1.20
C ALA A 73 8.05 20.82 0.52
N PRO A 74 8.06 21.94 1.27
CA PRO A 74 8.28 23.26 0.70
C PRO A 74 9.59 23.31 -0.08
N ARG A 75 9.66 24.17 -1.10
CA ARG A 75 10.84 24.26 -1.98
C ARG A 75 12.15 24.45 -1.22
N LYS A 76 12.15 25.33 -0.21
CA LYS A 76 13.30 25.56 0.67
C LYS A 76 13.76 24.28 1.39
N VAL A 77 12.83 23.46 1.88
CA VAL A 77 13.15 22.19 2.55
C VAL A 77 13.77 21.19 1.57
N GLN A 78 13.28 21.15 0.33
CA GLN A 78 13.85 20.31 -0.73
C GLN A 78 15.28 20.74 -1.07
N GLU A 79 15.53 22.05 -1.13
CA GLU A 79 16.86 22.63 -1.37
C GLU A 79 17.82 22.33 -0.22
N ASP A 80 17.41 22.56 1.02
CA ASP A 80 18.21 22.26 2.23
C ASP A 80 18.54 20.75 2.31
N ALA A 81 17.59 19.89 1.91
CA ALA A 81 17.78 18.44 1.83
C ALA A 81 18.62 17.99 0.61
N ASN A 82 18.95 18.88 -0.33
CA ASN A 82 19.58 18.55 -1.62
C ASN A 82 18.81 17.47 -2.39
N CYS A 83 17.48 17.56 -2.39
CA CYS A 83 16.60 16.61 -3.06
C CYS A 83 15.38 17.34 -3.61
N ILE A 84 15.45 17.72 -4.89
CA ILE A 84 14.36 18.38 -5.61
C ILE A 84 13.47 17.31 -6.25
N VAL A 85 12.18 17.31 -5.88
CA VAL A 85 11.19 16.43 -6.51
C VAL A 85 10.98 16.85 -7.97
N GLY A 86 10.91 15.88 -8.87
CA GLY A 86 10.92 16.05 -10.33
C GLY A 86 12.31 16.12 -10.97
N LYS A 87 13.38 16.23 -10.18
CA LYS A 87 14.76 16.25 -10.68
C LYS A 87 15.62 15.14 -10.04
N ASP A 88 15.82 15.23 -8.74
CA ASP A 88 16.69 14.31 -7.99
C ASP A 88 15.88 13.10 -7.48
N TYR A 89 14.60 13.33 -7.18
CA TYR A 89 13.63 12.29 -6.83
C TYR A 89 12.42 12.41 -7.77
N PRO A 90 11.89 11.33 -8.36
CA PRO A 90 10.82 11.42 -9.34
C PRO A 90 9.52 11.97 -8.73
N GLU A 91 8.72 12.62 -9.56
CA GLU A 91 7.32 12.90 -9.21
C GLU A 91 6.54 11.58 -9.06
N ARG A 92 5.44 11.64 -8.30
CA ARG A 92 4.55 10.49 -8.19
C ARG A 92 3.97 10.18 -9.57
N LEU A 93 4.03 8.90 -9.96
CA LEU A 93 3.48 8.44 -11.24
C LEU A 93 1.95 8.57 -11.30
N ASN A 94 1.28 8.41 -10.16
CA ASN A 94 -0.17 8.48 -10.05
C ASN A 94 -0.62 8.99 -8.67
N ASP A 95 -1.86 9.46 -8.60
CA ASP A 95 -2.53 9.69 -7.32
C ASP A 95 -3.13 8.37 -6.81
N HIS A 96 -2.66 7.92 -5.65
CA HIS A 96 -3.04 6.63 -5.08
C HIS A 96 -4.54 6.57 -4.76
N ASN A 97 -5.13 7.65 -4.25
CA ASN A 97 -6.56 7.68 -3.90
C ASN A 97 -7.43 7.56 -5.15
N SER A 98 -7.13 8.33 -6.19
CA SER A 98 -7.85 8.21 -7.47
C SER A 98 -7.67 6.84 -8.11
N SER A 99 -6.46 6.28 -8.05
CA SER A 99 -6.16 4.98 -8.65
C SER A 99 -6.87 3.85 -7.91
N ALA A 100 -6.88 3.88 -6.58
CA ALA A 100 -7.57 2.90 -5.76
C ALA A 100 -9.08 2.89 -6.01
N LYS A 101 -9.71 4.07 -6.16
CA LYS A 101 -11.13 4.19 -6.52
C LYS A 101 -11.43 3.53 -7.86
N ASP A 102 -10.60 3.79 -8.88
CA ASP A 102 -10.75 3.17 -10.20
C ASP A 102 -10.56 1.64 -10.12
N CYS A 103 -9.53 1.16 -9.43
CA CYS A 103 -9.28 -0.26 -9.19
C CYS A 103 -10.46 -0.94 -8.48
N ASN A 104 -10.98 -0.34 -7.40
CA ASN A 104 -12.11 -0.89 -6.65
C ASN A 104 -13.37 -0.96 -7.51
N SER A 105 -13.65 0.07 -8.32
CA SER A 105 -14.78 0.05 -9.25
C SER A 105 -14.70 -1.12 -10.26
N LYS A 106 -13.49 -1.46 -10.71
CA LYS A 106 -13.24 -2.60 -11.61
C LYS A 106 -13.40 -3.93 -10.88
N MET A 107 -12.90 -4.05 -9.65
CA MET A 107 -13.11 -5.24 -8.82
C MET A 107 -14.60 -5.47 -8.54
N ASP A 108 -15.35 -4.42 -8.22
CA ASP A 108 -16.79 -4.49 -8.02
C ASP A 108 -17.52 -4.95 -9.28
N ARG A 109 -17.11 -4.47 -10.46
CA ARG A 109 -17.66 -4.94 -11.73
C ARG A 109 -17.39 -6.43 -11.95
N VAL A 110 -16.21 -6.93 -11.62
CA VAL A 110 -15.88 -8.37 -11.70
C VAL A 110 -16.78 -9.17 -10.76
N ARG A 111 -16.91 -8.73 -9.49
CA ARG A 111 -17.80 -9.36 -8.51
C ARG A 111 -19.24 -9.43 -9.01
N GLN A 112 -19.76 -8.32 -9.55
CA GLN A 112 -21.12 -8.24 -10.11
C GLN A 112 -21.33 -9.15 -11.32
N THR A 113 -20.30 -9.32 -12.16
CA THR A 113 -20.38 -10.19 -13.34
C THR A 113 -20.32 -11.67 -12.98
N MET A 114 -19.73 -12.01 -11.83
CA MET A 114 -19.48 -13.39 -11.39
C MET A 114 -20.36 -13.82 -10.20
N THR A 115 -21.47 -13.11 -9.94
CA THR A 115 -22.38 -13.33 -8.80
C THR A 115 -23.02 -14.71 -8.74
N GLU A 116 -23.29 -15.34 -9.88
CA GLU A 116 -23.97 -16.63 -9.92
C GLU A 116 -23.03 -17.83 -9.71
N HIS A 117 -21.77 -17.72 -10.12
CA HIS A 117 -20.80 -18.83 -10.08
C HIS A 117 -19.38 -18.31 -9.83
N VAL A 118 -19.02 -18.12 -8.57
CA VAL A 118 -17.62 -17.94 -8.19
C VAL A 118 -16.90 -19.24 -8.49
N ARG A 119 -15.95 -19.20 -9.44
CA ARG A 119 -15.12 -20.36 -9.78
C ARG A 119 -14.09 -20.60 -8.68
N ASP A 120 -13.74 -21.86 -8.46
CA ASP A 120 -12.61 -22.20 -7.58
C ASP A 120 -11.34 -21.51 -8.09
N HIS A 121 -10.70 -20.76 -7.21
CA HIS A 121 -9.47 -20.04 -7.48
C HIS A 121 -8.62 -19.96 -6.23
N CYS A 122 -7.33 -19.64 -6.40
CA CYS A 122 -6.44 -19.36 -5.28
C CYS A 122 -6.88 -18.06 -4.62
N ALA A 123 -7.36 -18.15 -3.37
CA ALA A 123 -7.88 -17.04 -2.60
C ALA A 123 -7.68 -17.29 -1.09
N PRO A 124 -7.75 -16.24 -0.26
CA PRO A 124 -7.84 -16.38 1.19
C PRO A 124 -9.02 -17.25 1.60
N SER A 125 -8.85 -18.02 2.66
CA SER A 125 -9.91 -18.85 3.25
C SER A 125 -10.87 -18.01 4.10
N SER A 126 -10.42 -16.86 4.61
CA SER A 126 -11.22 -15.94 5.44
C SER A 126 -10.59 -14.55 5.52
N GLU A 127 -11.39 -13.56 5.90
CA GLU A 127 -10.88 -12.21 6.20
C GLU A 127 -9.80 -12.24 7.30
N GLN A 128 -9.92 -13.12 8.30
CA GLN A 128 -8.94 -13.24 9.38
C GLN A 128 -7.57 -13.70 8.85
N GLU A 129 -7.56 -14.68 7.95
CA GLU A 129 -6.33 -15.10 7.24
C GLU A 129 -5.73 -13.92 6.50
N THR A 130 -6.56 -13.16 5.77
CA THR A 130 -6.12 -11.99 5.03
C THR A 130 -5.44 -10.97 5.94
N ARG A 131 -6.08 -10.62 7.06
CA ARG A 131 -5.55 -9.65 8.03
C ARG A 131 -4.21 -10.09 8.62
N GLN A 132 -4.10 -11.36 8.98
CA GLN A 132 -2.86 -11.93 9.48
C GLN A 132 -1.76 -11.91 8.41
N PHE A 133 -2.09 -12.31 7.18
CA PHE A 133 -1.15 -12.39 6.07
C PHE A 133 -0.57 -11.02 5.70
N VAL A 134 -1.38 -9.97 5.69
CA VAL A 134 -0.94 -8.59 5.35
C VAL A 134 -0.50 -7.76 6.57
N TRP A 135 -0.43 -8.38 7.75
CA TRP A 135 0.02 -7.74 9.00
C TRP A 135 -0.83 -6.51 9.32
N LEU A 136 -2.15 -6.66 9.23
CA LEU A 136 -3.09 -5.63 9.68
C LEU A 136 -3.23 -5.71 11.21
N PRO A 137 -3.19 -4.57 11.92
CA PRO A 137 -3.38 -4.55 13.36
C PRO A 137 -4.75 -5.12 13.73
N ASP A 138 -4.80 -5.98 14.76
CA ASP A 138 -6.04 -6.62 15.25
C ASP A 138 -7.05 -5.58 15.76
N GLU A 139 -6.54 -4.52 16.39
CA GLU A 139 -7.30 -3.35 16.79
C GLU A 139 -6.66 -2.13 16.12
N MET A 140 -7.45 -1.33 15.39
CA MET A 140 -7.10 0.07 15.16
C MET A 140 -7.11 0.75 16.53
N ALA A 141 -5.98 0.67 17.24
CA ALA A 141 -5.75 1.32 18.51
C ALA A 141 -6.04 2.81 18.32
N LEU A 142 -7.16 3.23 18.93
CA LEU A 142 -7.87 4.51 18.81
C LEU A 142 -8.83 4.63 17.61
N GLY A 143 -9.88 3.80 17.63
CA GLY A 143 -11.24 4.31 17.40
C GLY A 143 -11.75 4.41 15.97
N GLU A 144 -11.24 3.66 15.00
CA GLU A 144 -11.84 3.64 13.67
C GLU A 144 -11.92 2.19 13.16
N LYS A 145 -13.09 1.77 12.67
CA LYS A 145 -13.22 0.51 11.93
C LYS A 145 -13.20 0.90 10.46
N CYS A 146 -12.16 0.49 9.72
CA CYS A 146 -12.23 0.52 8.25
C CYS A 146 -13.14 -0.63 7.78
N SER A 147 -14.45 -0.42 7.79
CA SER A 147 -15.33 -1.16 6.89
C SER A 147 -15.04 -0.69 5.46
N GLY A 148 -15.21 -1.56 4.47
CA GLY A 148 -14.96 -1.28 3.05
C GLY A 148 -15.85 -0.20 2.40
N ASP A 149 -16.47 0.66 3.21
CA ASP A 149 -17.23 1.83 2.80
C ASP A 149 -16.38 3.08 3.12
N ASP A 150 -16.42 4.08 2.23
CA ASP A 150 -15.60 5.31 2.22
C ASP A 150 -15.77 6.24 3.47
N HIS A 151 -16.28 5.75 4.59
CA HIS A 151 -16.45 6.49 5.83
C HIS A 151 -15.56 5.94 6.95
N CYS A 152 -14.44 6.62 7.23
CA CYS A 152 -13.98 6.73 8.62
C CYS A 152 -13.55 8.17 8.87
N GLU A 153 -14.15 8.79 9.88
CA GLU A 153 -13.68 10.04 10.47
C GLU A 153 -12.49 9.75 11.38
N GLY A 154 -11.44 10.61 11.34
CA GLY A 154 -10.46 10.65 12.44
C GLY A 154 -8.96 10.81 12.12
N ILE A 155 -8.54 11.14 10.90
CA ILE A 155 -7.13 11.59 10.67
C ILE A 155 -7.05 13.12 10.64
N ALA A 156 -7.42 13.74 11.76
CA ALA A 156 -7.07 15.11 12.09
C ALA A 156 -6.07 15.08 13.26
N GLY A 157 -4.81 14.77 12.97
CA GLY A 157 -3.76 14.82 13.99
C GLY A 157 -2.62 13.84 13.74
N LEU A 158 -1.76 14.16 12.76
CA LEU A 158 -0.30 13.97 12.74
C LEU A 158 0.28 14.40 11.36
#